data_AF-A0A0G1XUX4-F1
#
_entry.id   AF-A0A0G1XUX4-F1
#
_cell.length_a   1.000
_cell.length_b   1.000
_cell.length_c   1.000
_cell.angle_alpha   90.00
_cell.angle_beta   90.00
_cell.angle_gamma   90.00
#
_symmetry.space_group_name_H-M   'P 1'
#
loop_
_entity.id
_entity.type
_entity.pdbx_description
1 polymer ?
#
loop_
_entity_poly.entity_id
_entity_poly.type
_entity_poly.pdbx_seq_one_letter_code
_entity_poly.pdbx_strand_id
1 'polypeptide(L)'
;MLDWLYSLKTIGIMPGLEKISEAMEKLGNPQDKLRIIHVAGTNGKGSVCAMLESILRHAGYKVGMFTSPHLVDFEERFQVNREKISREDAFRLVSRVRESGVNLTFFELTTAVAFLHFLEKKVDYVVLEVGMGGRLDATNIVKPVATVITSISFDHTNWLGDTL
;
A
#
# COMPACT_ATOMS: atom_id res chain seq x y z
N MET A 1 20.37 -1.26 -5.23
CA MET A 1 19.17 -1.43 -4.38
C MET A 1 17.90 -1.33 -5.20
N LEU A 2 17.68 -0.22 -5.94
CA LEU A 2 16.54 -0.07 -6.85
C LEU A 2 16.44 -1.19 -7.90
N ASP A 3 17.57 -1.58 -8.52
CA ASP A 3 17.57 -2.66 -9.52
C ASP A 3 17.12 -4.00 -8.93
N TRP A 4 17.57 -4.32 -7.72
CA TRP A 4 17.11 -5.50 -6.98
C TRP A 4 15.62 -5.40 -6.65
N LEU A 5 15.17 -4.24 -6.20
CA LEU A 5 13.76 -4.05 -5.89
C LEU A 5 12.91 -4.25 -7.15
N TYR A 6 13.33 -3.67 -8.28
CA TYR A 6 12.62 -3.83 -9.55
C TYR A 6 12.73 -5.22 -10.15
N SER A 7 13.78 -6.00 -9.86
CA SER A 7 13.81 -7.40 -10.27
C SER A 7 12.68 -8.21 -9.63
N LEU A 8 12.19 -7.83 -8.44
CA LEU A 8 11.02 -8.46 -7.83
C LEU A 8 9.72 -8.26 -8.63
N LYS A 9 9.65 -7.27 -9.53
CA LYS A 9 8.50 -7.12 -10.44
C LYS A 9 8.36 -8.31 -11.38
N THR A 10 9.45 -9.04 -11.67
CA THR A 10 9.44 -10.23 -12.54
C THR A 10 8.69 -11.41 -11.94
N ILE A 11 8.51 -11.44 -10.62
CA ILE A 11 7.74 -12.46 -9.90
C ILE A 11 6.23 -12.35 -10.23
N GLY A 12 5.79 -11.19 -10.74
CA GLY A 12 4.41 -10.97 -11.13
C GLY A 12 3.45 -10.85 -9.94
N ILE A 13 2.16 -11.01 -10.23
CA ILE A 13 1.09 -10.93 -9.24
C ILE A 13 0.92 -12.32 -8.62
N MET A 14 1.08 -12.42 -7.30
CA MET A 14 0.74 -13.60 -6.52
C MET A 14 -0.29 -13.21 -5.46
N PRO A 15 -1.59 -13.47 -5.70
CA PRO A 15 -2.61 -13.22 -4.69
C PRO A 15 -2.40 -14.14 -3.48
N GLY A 16 -2.54 -13.59 -2.29
CA GLY A 16 -2.30 -14.30 -1.04
C GLY A 16 -1.98 -13.33 0.08
N LEU A 17 -2.31 -13.71 1.31
CA LEU A 17 -2.07 -12.88 2.50
C LEU A 17 -1.01 -13.46 3.42
N GLU A 18 -0.60 -14.70 3.19
CA GLU A 18 0.23 -15.51 4.10
C GLU A 18 1.58 -14.85 4.32
N LYS A 19 2.29 -14.52 3.24
CA LYS A 19 3.65 -13.97 3.30
C LYS A 19 3.68 -12.58 3.88
N ILE A 20 2.78 -11.70 3.44
CA ILE A 20 2.71 -10.35 3.97
C ILE A 20 2.28 -10.33 5.44
N SER A 21 1.37 -11.22 5.85
CA SER A 21 0.97 -11.36 7.26
C SER A 21 2.14 -11.84 8.12
N GLU A 22 2.89 -12.85 7.66
CA GLU A 22 4.10 -13.34 8.35
C GLU A 22 5.15 -12.22 8.50
N ALA A 23 5.39 -11.45 7.42
CA ALA A 23 6.33 -10.34 7.47
C ALA A 23 5.88 -9.25 8.46
N MET A 24 4.58 -8.92 8.50
CA MET A 24 4.05 -7.91 9.42
C MET A 24 4.12 -8.35 10.87
N GLU A 25 3.87 -9.62 11.15
CA GLU A 25 4.00 -10.19 12.50
C GLU A 25 5.44 -10.00 13.01
N LYS A 26 6.44 -10.37 12.20
CA LYS A 26 7.86 -10.18 12.52
C LYS A 26 8.26 -8.71 12.68
N LEU A 27 7.55 -7.80 12.01
CA LEU A 27 7.77 -6.35 12.08
C LEU A 27 6.95 -5.66 13.18
N GLY A 28 6.24 -6.40 14.02
CA GLY A 28 5.51 -5.89 15.18
C GLY A 28 4.16 -5.25 14.83
N ASN A 29 3.54 -5.75 13.75
CA ASN A 29 2.20 -5.41 13.28
C ASN A 29 1.93 -3.89 13.18
N PRO A 30 2.71 -3.15 12.35
CA PRO A 30 2.51 -1.71 12.21
C PRO A 30 1.11 -1.34 11.66
N GLN A 31 0.54 -2.19 10.81
CA GLN A 31 -0.78 -2.01 10.20
C GLN A 31 -1.91 -1.91 11.23
N ASP A 32 -1.79 -2.60 12.37
CA ASP A 32 -2.82 -2.62 13.42
C ASP A 32 -2.86 -1.30 14.24
N LYS A 33 -1.83 -0.46 14.10
CA LYS A 33 -1.68 0.81 14.83
C LYS A 33 -2.09 2.02 14.00
N LEU A 34 -2.58 1.80 12.77
CA LEU A 34 -2.92 2.84 11.82
C LEU A 34 -4.44 2.95 11.65
N ARG A 35 -4.94 4.17 11.49
CA ARG A 35 -6.34 4.41 11.09
C ARG A 35 -6.42 4.48 9.57
N ILE A 36 -6.95 3.43 8.96
CA ILE A 36 -6.86 3.23 7.51
C ILE A 36 -8.22 3.44 6.84
N ILE A 37 -8.25 4.24 5.78
CA ILE A 37 -9.33 4.26 4.79
C ILE A 37 -8.86 3.43 3.59
N HIS A 38 -9.55 2.33 3.31
CA HIS A 38 -9.13 1.34 2.33
C HIS A 38 -9.92 1.49 1.04
N VAL A 39 -9.23 1.71 -0.09
CA VAL A 39 -9.86 2.09 -1.36
C VAL A 39 -9.63 1.02 -2.42
N ALA A 40 -10.69 0.32 -2.80
CA ALA A 40 -10.74 -0.73 -3.81
C ALA A 40 -11.58 -0.32 -5.03
N GLY A 41 -11.52 -1.10 -6.10
CA GLY A 41 -12.32 -0.93 -7.32
C GLY A 41 -11.49 -1.02 -8.60
N THR A 42 -12.15 -1.10 -9.74
CA THR A 42 -11.51 -1.23 -11.05
C THR A 42 -10.84 0.10 -11.44
N ASN A 43 -11.61 1.19 -11.54
CA ASN A 43 -11.12 2.50 -11.95
C ASN A 43 -11.37 3.57 -10.88
N GLY A 44 -10.59 4.66 -10.93
CA GLY A 44 -10.81 5.84 -10.08
C GLY A 44 -10.29 5.74 -8.64
N LYS A 45 -9.66 4.62 -8.25
CA LYS A 45 -9.04 4.43 -6.93
C LYS A 45 -8.07 5.58 -6.58
N GLY A 46 -7.03 5.79 -7.39
CA GLY A 46 -6.07 6.88 -7.19
C GLY A 46 -6.70 8.28 -7.12
N SER A 47 -7.73 8.57 -7.93
CA SER A 47 -8.44 9.86 -7.88
C SER A 47 -9.20 10.03 -6.56
N VAL A 48 -9.91 8.99 -6.11
CA VAL A 48 -10.59 8.98 -4.81
C VAL A 48 -9.59 9.10 -3.67
N CYS A 49 -8.45 8.40 -3.75
CA CYS A 49 -7.38 8.53 -2.76
C CYS A 49 -6.88 9.97 -2.65
N ALA A 50 -6.64 10.64 -3.78
CA ALA A 50 -6.19 12.02 -3.81
C ALA A 50 -7.25 13.01 -3.26
N MET A 51 -8.53 12.77 -3.54
CA MET A 51 -9.63 13.58 -2.99
C MET A 51 -9.72 13.41 -1.47
N LEU A 52 -9.69 12.17 -0.97
CA LEU A 52 -9.72 11.87 0.46
C LEU A 52 -8.51 12.47 1.20
N GLU A 53 -7.31 12.30 0.66
CA GLU A 53 -6.09 12.90 1.23
C GLU A 53 -6.23 14.41 1.34
N SER A 54 -6.67 15.07 0.25
CA SER A 54 -6.82 16.52 0.23
C SER A 54 -7.83 16.99 1.27
N ILE A 55 -9.00 16.35 1.35
CA ILE A 55 -10.04 16.73 2.33
C ILE A 55 -9.53 16.57 3.76
N LEU A 56 -8.94 15.41 4.10
CA LEU A 56 -8.44 15.14 5.45
C LEU A 56 -7.31 16.09 5.84
N ARG A 57 -6.39 16.39 4.92
CA ARG A 57 -5.30 17.33 5.17
C ARG A 57 -5.81 18.75 5.39
N HIS A 58 -6.77 19.22 4.60
CA HIS A 58 -7.39 20.53 4.80
C HIS A 58 -8.28 20.59 6.06
N ALA A 59 -8.74 19.44 6.56
CA ALA A 59 -9.39 19.32 7.87
C ALA A 59 -8.40 19.34 9.05
N GLY A 60 -7.09 19.44 8.80
CA GLY A 60 -6.06 19.58 9.83
C GLY A 60 -5.38 18.27 10.26
N TYR A 61 -5.68 17.14 9.60
CA TYR A 61 -5.03 15.86 9.89
C TYR A 61 -3.70 15.71 9.17
N LYS A 62 -2.78 14.96 9.77
CA LYS A 62 -1.58 14.44 9.09
C LYS A 62 -1.95 13.15 8.37
N VAL A 63 -1.83 13.14 7.05
CA VAL A 63 -2.37 12.06 6.21
C VAL A 63 -1.24 11.34 5.48
N GLY A 64 -1.18 10.02 5.66
CA GLY A 64 -0.41 9.12 4.80
C GLY A 64 -1.24 8.71 3.59
N MET A 65 -0.63 8.62 2.42
CA MET A 65 -1.27 8.14 1.20
C MET A 65 -0.36 7.13 0.52
N PHE A 66 -0.90 5.92 0.30
CA PHE A 66 -0.24 4.87 -0.48
C PHE A 66 -1.02 4.61 -1.76
N THR A 67 -0.34 4.77 -2.89
CA THR A 67 -0.92 4.60 -4.23
C THR A 67 -0.06 3.72 -5.12
N SER A 68 -0.70 3.08 -6.10
CA SER A 68 -0.01 2.26 -7.08
C SER A 68 -0.71 2.25 -8.45
N PRO A 69 0.04 2.14 -9.57
CA PRO A 69 1.50 2.20 -9.66
C PRO A 69 2.06 3.64 -9.45
N HIS A 70 3.38 3.79 -9.41
CA HIS A 70 4.02 5.10 -9.57
C HIS A 70 4.16 5.47 -11.05
N LEU A 71 4.33 6.76 -11.34
CA LEU A 71 4.56 7.27 -12.69
C LEU A 71 6.04 7.35 -13.03
N VAL A 72 6.84 7.98 -12.16
CA VAL A 72 8.28 8.22 -12.40
C VAL A 72 9.11 7.58 -11.31
N ASP A 73 8.90 8.03 -10.06
CA ASP A 73 9.75 7.65 -8.94
C ASP A 73 9.10 6.61 -8.04
N PHE A 74 9.92 5.69 -7.50
CA PHE A 74 9.49 4.70 -6.52
C PHE A 74 8.78 5.34 -5.32
N GLU A 75 9.33 6.46 -4.86
CA GLU A 75 8.96 7.25 -3.71
C GLU A 75 7.55 7.86 -3.84
N GLU A 76 7.00 8.00 -5.05
CA GLU A 76 5.63 8.50 -5.29
C GLU A 76 4.56 7.66 -4.61
N ARG A 77 4.86 6.38 -4.38
CA ARG A 77 3.96 5.44 -3.72
C ARG A 77 3.71 5.79 -2.26
N PHE A 78 4.58 6.57 -1.62
CA PHE A 78 4.51 6.84 -0.19
C PHE A 78 4.53 8.33 0.04
N GLN A 79 3.38 8.90 0.36
CA GLN A 79 3.27 10.34 0.61
C GLN A 79 2.75 10.60 2.01
N VAL A 80 3.30 11.61 2.67
CA VAL A 80 2.74 12.18 3.90
C VAL A 80 2.48 13.65 3.64
N ASN A 81 1.23 14.08 3.75
CA ASN A 81 0.80 15.44 3.40
C ASN A 81 1.31 15.90 2.02
N ARG A 82 1.19 15.03 1.00
CA ARG A 82 1.69 15.24 -0.38
C ARG A 82 3.21 15.29 -0.55
N GLU A 83 4.00 15.10 0.50
CA GLU A 83 5.44 14.99 0.40
C GLU A 83 5.85 13.53 0.25
N LYS A 84 6.61 13.22 -0.82
CA LYS A 84 7.15 11.86 -1.05
C LYS A 84 8.09 11.50 0.12
N ILE A 85 8.13 10.21 0.47
CA ILE A 85 9.19 9.66 1.31
C ILE A 85 10.58 10.03 0.74
N SER A 86 11.56 10.33 1.60
CA SER A 86 12.92 10.52 1.11
C SER A 86 13.52 9.20 0.62
N ARG A 87 14.45 9.27 -0.31
CA ARG A 87 15.13 8.08 -0.85
C ARG A 87 15.84 7.29 0.25
N GLU A 88 16.45 7.99 1.20
CA GLU A 88 17.14 7.42 2.35
C GLU A 88 16.16 6.66 3.26
N ASP A 89 15.02 7.28 3.61
CA ASP A 89 13.99 6.63 4.42
C ASP A 89 13.40 5.41 3.69
N ALA A 90 13.13 5.54 2.39
CA ALA A 90 12.62 4.45 1.57
C ALA A 90 13.56 3.25 1.58
N PHE A 91 14.85 3.44 1.32
CA PHE A 91 15.81 2.34 1.31
C PHE A 91 16.09 1.76 2.69
N ARG A 92 16.11 2.59 3.73
CA ARG A 92 16.20 2.12 5.12
C ARG A 92 15.03 1.19 5.46
N LEU A 93 13.81 1.58 5.10
CA LEU A 93 12.61 0.77 5.35
C LEU A 93 12.58 -0.49 4.48
N VAL A 94 13.02 -0.43 3.22
CA VAL A 94 13.18 -1.61 2.37
C VAL A 94 14.13 -2.62 3.03
N SER A 95 15.28 -2.17 3.52
CA SER A 95 16.23 -3.05 4.22
C SER A 95 15.62 -3.66 5.48
N ARG A 96 14.91 -2.86 6.28
CA ARG A 96 14.19 -3.34 7.48
C ARG A 96 13.15 -4.40 7.14
N VAL A 97 12.39 -4.23 6.05
CA VAL A 97 11.43 -5.24 5.61
C VAL A 97 12.14 -6.53 5.18
N ARG A 98 13.28 -6.43 4.50
CA ARG A 98 14.07 -7.61 4.10
C ARG A 98 14.61 -8.40 5.28
N GLU A 99 14.95 -7.73 6.38
CA GLU A 99 15.42 -8.37 7.63
C GLU A 99 14.35 -9.26 8.27
N SER A 100 13.07 -9.15 7.89
CA SER A 100 12.03 -10.13 8.28
C SER A 100 12.30 -11.55 7.76
N GLY A 101 13.18 -11.70 6.76
CA GLY A 101 13.52 -12.99 6.15
C GLY A 101 12.43 -13.60 5.28
N VAL A 102 11.31 -12.90 5.06
CA VAL A 102 10.19 -13.38 4.23
C VAL A 102 10.40 -12.95 2.78
N ASN A 103 10.23 -13.89 1.84
CA ASN A 103 10.35 -13.64 0.41
C ASN A 103 9.07 -13.02 -0.16
N LEU A 104 8.99 -11.69 -0.06
CA LEU A 104 7.87 -10.88 -0.54
C LEU A 104 7.99 -10.55 -2.03
N THR A 105 6.84 -10.44 -2.71
CA THR A 105 6.73 -9.77 -4.02
C THR A 105 7.04 -8.28 -3.90
N PHE A 106 7.21 -7.62 -5.05
CA PHE A 106 7.35 -6.15 -5.09
C PHE A 106 6.17 -5.44 -4.40
N PHE A 107 4.94 -5.88 -4.64
CA PHE A 107 3.76 -5.22 -4.09
C PHE A 107 3.62 -5.46 -2.58
N GLU A 108 3.86 -6.68 -2.10
CA GLU A 108 3.87 -6.97 -0.66
C GLU A 108 4.98 -6.19 0.07
N LEU A 109 6.19 -6.14 -0.49
CA LEU A 109 7.30 -5.38 0.10
C LEU A 109 6.99 -3.88 0.17
N THR A 110 6.44 -3.31 -0.89
CA THR A 110 6.05 -1.88 -0.86
C THR A 110 4.92 -1.63 0.13
N THR A 111 3.93 -2.52 0.22
CA THR A 111 2.86 -2.43 1.22
C THR A 111 3.42 -2.43 2.65
N ALA A 112 4.37 -3.32 2.94
CA ALA A 112 5.10 -3.36 4.21
C ALA A 112 5.85 -2.06 4.53
N VAL A 113 6.55 -1.49 3.54
CA VAL A 113 7.25 -0.20 3.66
C VAL A 113 6.27 0.93 3.98
N ALA A 114 5.09 0.94 3.34
CA ALA A 114 4.06 1.95 3.59
C ALA A 114 3.62 1.96 5.05
N PHE A 115 3.28 0.79 5.61
CA PHE A 115 2.85 0.70 7.01
C PHE A 115 3.92 1.17 7.99
N LEU A 116 5.16 0.76 7.80
CA LEU A 116 6.27 1.23 8.64
C LEU A 116 6.49 2.73 8.52
N HIS A 117 6.47 3.26 7.30
CA HIS A 117 6.66 4.69 7.05
C HIS A 117 5.58 5.53 7.74
N PHE A 118 4.31 5.18 7.56
CA PHE A 118 3.20 5.94 8.13
C PHE A 118 3.15 5.86 9.66
N LEU A 119 3.53 4.71 10.23
CA LEU A 119 3.68 4.58 11.67
C LEU A 119 4.82 5.45 12.21
N GLU A 120 6.00 5.43 11.57
CA GLU A 120 7.15 6.27 11.97
C GLU A 120 6.83 7.76 11.86
N LYS A 121 6.07 8.17 10.83
CA LYS A 121 5.65 9.56 10.66
C LYS A 121 4.45 9.93 11.54
N LYS A 122 3.87 9.00 12.31
CA LYS A 122 2.73 9.24 13.22
C LYS A 122 1.57 9.95 12.52
N VAL A 123 1.15 9.43 11.38
CA VAL A 123 0.00 9.99 10.64
C VAL A 123 -1.30 9.69 11.40
N ASP A 124 -2.27 10.60 11.29
CA ASP A 124 -3.60 10.44 11.90
C ASP A 124 -4.47 9.49 11.10
N TYR A 125 -4.37 9.54 9.76
CA TYR A 125 -5.06 8.67 8.82
C TYR A 125 -4.13 8.20 7.71
N VAL A 126 -4.39 6.99 7.20
CA VAL A 126 -3.78 6.48 5.97
C VAL A 126 -4.88 6.24 4.94
N VAL A 127 -4.71 6.79 3.76
CA VAL A 127 -5.50 6.45 2.57
C VAL A 127 -4.73 5.38 1.80
N LEU A 128 -5.25 4.15 1.80
CA LEU A 128 -4.58 2.95 1.31
C LEU A 128 -5.27 2.45 0.03
N GLU A 129 -4.63 2.62 -1.12
CA GLU A 129 -5.10 2.07 -2.39
C GLU A 129 -4.82 0.56 -2.48
N VAL A 130 -5.84 -0.21 -2.83
CA VAL A 130 -5.71 -1.63 -3.20
C VAL A 130 -4.97 -1.77 -4.53
N GLY A 131 -4.03 -2.71 -4.62
CA GLY A 131 -3.32 -3.02 -5.86
C GLY A 131 -4.23 -3.70 -6.88
N MET A 132 -4.80 -4.85 -6.51
CA MET A 132 -5.70 -5.63 -7.37
C MET A 132 -6.83 -6.30 -6.59
N GLY A 133 -8.07 -6.09 -7.03
CA GLY A 133 -9.25 -6.71 -6.45
C GLY A 133 -9.53 -6.22 -5.03
N GLY A 134 -9.05 -6.95 -4.03
CA GLY A 134 -9.23 -6.62 -2.61
C GLY A 134 -8.97 -7.81 -1.69
N ARG A 135 -9.78 -8.88 -1.80
CA ARG A 135 -9.77 -10.01 -0.86
C ARG A 135 -8.37 -10.61 -0.58
N LEU A 136 -7.58 -10.79 -1.63
CA LEU A 136 -6.25 -11.40 -1.58
C LEU A 136 -5.13 -10.40 -1.90
N ASP A 137 -5.45 -9.11 -1.86
CA ASP A 137 -4.48 -8.05 -2.07
C ASP A 137 -3.64 -7.84 -0.81
N ALA A 138 -2.34 -7.57 -0.95
CA ALA A 138 -1.43 -7.42 0.18
C ALA A 138 -1.87 -6.34 1.18
N THR A 139 -2.65 -5.35 0.72
CA THR A 139 -3.20 -4.29 1.57
C THR A 139 -4.34 -4.76 2.47
N ASN A 140 -4.95 -5.91 2.22
CA ASN A 140 -6.14 -6.42 2.91
C ASN A 140 -5.85 -7.18 4.21
N ILE A 141 -4.70 -6.91 4.85
CA ILE A 141 -4.35 -7.37 6.20
C ILE A 141 -4.77 -6.36 7.29
N VAL A 142 -5.53 -5.32 6.89
CA VAL A 142 -5.85 -4.16 7.72
C VAL A 142 -7.26 -4.24 8.30
N LYS A 143 -7.53 -3.44 9.33
CA LYS A 143 -8.88 -3.22 9.88
C LYS A 143 -9.27 -1.76 9.64
N PRO A 144 -9.88 -1.44 8.49
CA PRO A 144 -10.09 -0.06 8.10
C PRO A 144 -11.20 0.60 8.92
N VAL A 145 -11.08 1.91 9.14
CA VAL A 145 -12.15 2.73 9.74
C VAL A 145 -13.26 3.01 8.72
N ALA A 146 -12.94 2.94 7.43
CA ALA A 146 -13.87 3.02 6.32
C ALA A 146 -13.31 2.29 5.09
N THR A 147 -14.18 1.63 4.34
CA THR A 147 -13.83 0.99 3.07
C THR A 147 -14.59 1.66 1.94
N VAL A 148 -13.91 1.91 0.83
CA VAL A 148 -14.48 2.49 -0.38
C VAL A 148 -14.31 1.50 -1.52
N ILE A 149 -15.39 1.26 -2.25
CA ILE A 149 -15.35 0.58 -3.54
C ILE A 149 -15.74 1.62 -4.58
N THR A 150 -14.85 1.90 -5.53
CA THR A 150 -15.09 2.91 -6.55
C THR A 150 -16.03 2.39 -7.65
N SER A 151 -15.51 2.01 -8.82
CA SER A 151 -16.27 1.34 -9.86
C SER A 151 -15.97 -0.16 -9.85
N ILE A 152 -16.94 -0.95 -10.32
CA ILE A 152 -16.77 -2.38 -10.60
C ILE A 152 -16.95 -2.56 -12.10
N SER A 153 -15.93 -3.12 -12.74
CA SER A 153 -15.91 -3.41 -14.18
C SER A 153 -14.96 -4.57 -14.44
N PHE A 154 -15.11 -5.24 -15.58
CA PHE A 154 -14.21 -6.32 -15.98
C PHE A 154 -12.77 -5.81 -16.09
N ASP A 155 -11.91 -6.36 -15.22
CA ASP A 155 -10.47 -6.13 -15.19
C ASP A 155 -9.82 -7.27 -14.40
N HIS A 156 -8.58 -7.62 -14.73
CA HIS A 156 -7.86 -8.74 -14.11
C HIS A 156 -8.68 -10.04 -13.99
N THR A 157 -9.53 -10.34 -14.98
CA THR A 157 -10.50 -11.45 -14.94
C THR A 157 -9.87 -12.83 -14.71
N ASN A 158 -8.62 -13.01 -15.15
CA ASN A 158 -7.81 -14.21 -14.84
C ASN A 158 -7.68 -14.50 -13.33
N TRP A 159 -7.79 -13.47 -12.50
CA TRP A 159 -7.68 -13.55 -11.03
C TRP A 159 -9.00 -13.27 -10.31
N LEU A 160 -9.82 -12.39 -10.88
CA LEU A 160 -11.03 -11.86 -10.24
C LEU A 160 -12.33 -12.53 -10.71
N GLY A 161 -12.26 -13.38 -11.74
CA GLY A 161 -13.43 -14.04 -12.32
C GLY A 161 -13.97 -13.33 -13.56
N ASP A 162 -14.99 -13.92 -14.17
CA ASP A 162 -15.58 -13.55 -15.46
C ASP A 162 -17.01 -12.99 -15.34
N THR A 163 -17.45 -12.66 -14.11
CA THR A 163 -18.77 -12.07 -13.81
C THR A 163 -18.65 -10.88 -12.86
N LEU A 164 -19.72 -10.08 -12.73
CA LEU A 164 -19.81 -8.90 -11.84
C LEU A 164 -20.91 -9.07 -10.80
#